data_AF-L9VWU2-F1
#
_entry.id   AF-L9VWU2-F1
#
_cell.length_a   1.000
_cell.length_b   1.000
_cell.length_c   1.000
_cell.angle_alpha   90.00
_cell.angle_beta   90.00
_cell.angle_gamma   90.00
#
_symmetry.space_group_name_H-M   'P 1'
#
loop_
_entity.id
_entity.type
_entity.pdbx_description
1 polymer ?
#
loop_
_entity_poly.entity_id
_entity_poly.type
_entity_poly.pdbx_seq_one_letter_code
_entity_poly.pdbx_strand_id
1 'polypeptide(L)'
;MLWHSLAYGEQATGLTRAELNATLGHLNIRLDNYDSALEALAGGDMTVACYYLYDEERVRFKSDPNLIRIIDQRVDNTPDAQARSRFESRLETEVGTGGFETVVFPESPADLPDKISKPQLAVMHMDTAPVSDGGENTPEKIQTLYEKSASKHGGQVQSRVYKNYVLFLAPDEERIKSGIGEARQLEAIEALLDDSQQTADLSNEQIEELRERRDQAHGLLGELVRGVYRHLYYVDRDGLTHITINATEANGGTTLVNAVEETLEDRLIRADASAKGTAFFKQKLWQRTQDSMTTQQLVTQFAKKPGLPYLLNTKPLRKTVERMVDSGYVYWDGESETVYWDGDADAHPNNWDEDTPLVESPDVQTSIQDSNVKIGDGYVVYTGIEAFLEVHGDSLEVPETPEPDDDDDETEDELEGDDDDLGGSDDEEVIDGPGTQPREWDHATSLMAASRAFKEVRGEAISSASDGGAGLSQVTVEVGGEDRLSKGSFIAQQGAFKDRADHVSVRMQYETASDSDATYKARFQGGLEEFSRVTNQPDPFGDTVRIDLKFRVNLPEPEPITDDEDDLLAGLEDALGQTNIDVKVQARGPTEIALEAKQ
;
A
#
# COMPACT_ATOMS: atom_id res chain seq x y z
N MET A 1 -13.99 64.12 -23.23
CA MET A 1 -13.07 64.33 -24.36
C MET A 1 -13.58 63.49 -25.51
N LEU A 2 -14.23 64.13 -26.49
CA LEU A 2 -14.58 63.48 -27.76
C LEU A 2 -13.29 63.30 -28.55
N TRP A 3 -12.89 62.05 -28.79
CA TRP A 3 -11.71 61.67 -29.57
C TRP A 3 -11.82 62.24 -31.00
N HIS A 4 -11.34 63.48 -31.21
CA HIS A 4 -11.22 64.09 -32.54
C HIS A 4 -9.95 63.59 -33.26
N SER A 5 -9.79 62.27 -33.30
CA SER A 5 -8.73 61.59 -34.04
C SER A 5 -9.33 60.41 -34.82
N LEU A 6 -10.39 60.69 -35.58
CA LEU A 6 -10.70 59.90 -36.77
C LEU A 6 -9.90 60.52 -37.93
N ALA A 7 -8.58 60.45 -37.85
CA ALA A 7 -7.76 60.71 -39.03
C ALA A 7 -7.96 59.51 -39.97
N TYR A 8 -8.56 59.76 -41.13
CA TYR A 8 -8.80 58.77 -42.19
C TYR A 8 -7.91 59.14 -43.38
N GLY A 9 -7.08 58.19 -43.86
CA GLY A 9 -6.17 58.37 -45.00
C GLY A 9 -4.68 58.44 -44.64
N GLU A 10 -3.82 58.69 -45.64
CA GLU A 10 -2.34 58.66 -45.56
C GLU A 10 -1.70 59.61 -44.51
N GLN A 11 -2.48 60.51 -43.88
CA GLN A 11 -2.01 61.47 -42.87
C GLN A 11 -2.32 61.05 -41.42
N ALA A 12 -2.94 59.89 -41.19
CA ALA A 12 -3.22 59.35 -39.86
C ALA A 12 -1.96 58.71 -39.25
N THR A 13 -1.03 59.54 -38.77
CA THR A 13 0.24 59.04 -38.20
C THR A 13 0.08 58.38 -36.83
N GLY A 14 -1.07 58.52 -36.15
CA GLY A 14 -1.29 58.01 -34.80
C GLY A 14 -0.68 58.91 -33.70
N LEU A 15 -0.61 58.39 -32.48
CA LEU A 15 -0.05 59.07 -31.31
C LEU A 15 0.95 58.15 -30.61
N THR A 16 2.09 58.68 -30.19
CA THR A 16 3.00 57.98 -29.27
C THR A 16 2.42 57.95 -27.86
N ARG A 17 2.87 57.00 -27.02
CA ARG A 17 2.48 56.92 -25.60
C ARG A 17 2.74 58.23 -24.85
N ALA A 18 3.86 58.88 -25.15
CA ALA A 18 4.23 60.17 -24.57
C ALA A 18 3.27 61.31 -24.97
N GLU A 19 2.85 61.36 -26.24
CA GLU A 19 1.86 62.35 -26.72
C GLU A 19 0.47 62.11 -26.10
N LEU A 20 0.08 60.84 -25.96
CA LEU A 20 -1.15 60.44 -25.29
C LEU A 20 -1.13 60.85 -23.80
N ASN A 21 -0.04 60.54 -23.09
CA ASN A 21 0.09 60.89 -21.68
C ASN A 21 0.16 62.41 -21.45
N ALA A 22 0.82 63.15 -22.35
CA ALA A 22 0.87 64.61 -22.30
C ALA A 22 -0.51 65.26 -22.54
N THR A 23 -1.36 64.66 -23.39
CA THR A 23 -2.71 65.16 -23.66
C THR A 23 -3.72 64.78 -22.57
N LEU A 24 -3.51 63.65 -21.89
CA LEU A 24 -4.35 63.18 -20.77
C LEU A 24 -3.92 63.75 -19.41
N GLY A 25 -2.74 64.36 -19.31
CA GLY A 25 -2.16 64.81 -18.05
C GLY A 25 -3.05 65.80 -17.29
N HIS A 26 -3.60 65.37 -16.15
CA HIS A 26 -4.36 66.20 -15.22
C HIS A 26 -4.11 65.76 -13.77
N LEU A 27 -4.18 66.69 -12.82
CA LEU A 27 -3.93 66.45 -11.37
C LEU A 27 -4.80 65.36 -10.72
N ASN A 28 -5.90 64.98 -11.37
CA ASN A 28 -6.88 64.00 -10.86
C ASN A 28 -6.90 62.69 -11.68
N ILE A 29 -5.93 62.51 -12.59
CA ILE A 29 -5.85 61.34 -13.46
C ILE A 29 -4.68 60.46 -13.01
N ARG A 30 -4.94 59.15 -12.91
CA ARG A 30 -3.89 58.12 -12.77
C ARG A 30 -3.60 57.56 -14.17
N LEU A 31 -2.37 57.74 -14.65
CA LEU A 31 -1.97 57.28 -15.98
C LEU A 31 -1.98 55.75 -16.07
N ASP A 32 -1.68 55.04 -14.98
CA ASP A 32 -1.72 53.58 -14.91
C ASP A 32 -3.07 53.00 -15.37
N ASN A 33 -4.19 53.66 -15.03
CA ASN A 33 -5.52 53.21 -15.46
C ASN A 33 -5.71 53.32 -16.98
N TYR A 34 -5.09 54.32 -17.62
CA TYR A 34 -5.14 54.50 -19.07
C TYR A 34 -4.20 53.53 -19.78
N ASP A 35 -3.04 53.27 -19.20
CA ASP A 35 -2.13 52.25 -19.73
C ASP A 35 -2.77 50.87 -19.68
N SER A 36 -3.40 50.48 -18.56
CA SER A 36 -4.16 49.23 -18.46
C SER A 36 -5.36 49.19 -19.41
N ALA A 37 -6.09 50.30 -19.56
CA ALA A 37 -7.21 50.36 -20.49
C ALA A 37 -6.74 50.25 -21.94
N LEU A 38 -5.66 50.92 -22.30
CA LEU A 38 -5.10 50.88 -23.65
C LEU A 38 -4.50 49.50 -23.95
N GLU A 39 -3.83 48.87 -23.00
CA GLU A 39 -3.36 47.48 -23.09
C GLU A 39 -4.53 46.51 -23.31
N ALA A 40 -5.62 46.65 -22.55
CA ALA A 40 -6.83 45.86 -22.75
C ALA A 40 -7.42 46.08 -24.16
N LEU A 41 -7.55 47.33 -24.61
CA LEU A 41 -8.05 47.66 -25.96
C LEU A 41 -7.10 47.21 -27.07
N ALA A 42 -5.80 47.14 -26.83
CA ALA A 42 -4.79 46.73 -27.80
C ALA A 42 -4.67 45.20 -27.94
N GLY A 43 -5.24 44.44 -27.00
CA GLY A 43 -5.27 42.97 -27.07
C GLY A 43 -4.87 42.22 -25.82
N GLY A 44 -4.59 42.92 -24.72
CA GLY A 44 -4.40 42.28 -23.41
C GLY A 44 -5.67 41.62 -22.88
N ASP A 45 -6.86 42.07 -23.32
CA ASP A 45 -8.15 41.46 -23.00
C ASP A 45 -9.02 41.36 -24.25
N MET A 46 -9.23 40.13 -24.73
CA MET A 46 -10.00 39.86 -25.95
C MET A 46 -11.48 40.28 -25.83
N THR A 47 -12.04 40.38 -24.62
CA THR A 47 -13.44 40.74 -24.42
C THR A 47 -13.73 42.21 -24.74
N VAL A 48 -12.70 43.06 -24.70
CA VAL A 48 -12.80 44.50 -24.94
C VAL A 48 -11.87 45.01 -26.04
N ALA A 49 -11.06 44.14 -26.64
CA ALA A 49 -10.09 44.50 -27.66
C ALA A 49 -10.72 45.23 -28.86
N CYS A 50 -10.07 46.30 -29.31
CA CYS A 50 -10.44 47.02 -30.52
C CYS A 50 -9.81 46.36 -31.74
N TYR A 51 -10.62 45.70 -32.56
CA TYR A 51 -10.19 44.95 -33.76
C TYR A 51 -9.41 45.70 -34.84
N TYR A 52 -9.36 47.02 -34.77
CA TYR A 52 -8.68 47.86 -35.77
C TYR A 52 -7.62 48.76 -35.13
N LEU A 53 -7.41 48.65 -33.81
CA LEU A 53 -6.41 49.41 -33.08
C LEU A 53 -5.07 48.66 -33.12
N TYR A 54 -4.01 49.41 -33.42
CA TYR A 54 -2.63 48.94 -33.44
C TYR A 54 -1.83 49.80 -32.46
N ASP A 55 -1.12 49.15 -31.54
CA ASP A 55 -0.29 49.74 -30.50
C ASP A 55 1.16 49.29 -30.69
N GLU A 56 1.79 49.82 -31.74
CA GLU A 56 3.20 49.58 -32.09
C GLU A 56 4.05 50.76 -31.54
N GLU A 57 4.91 51.37 -32.35
CA GLU A 57 5.57 52.64 -32.01
C GLU A 57 4.57 53.79 -31.79
N ARG A 58 3.41 53.70 -32.46
CA ARG A 58 2.32 54.70 -32.44
C ARG A 58 0.97 54.00 -32.37
N VAL A 59 0.14 54.44 -31.43
CA VAL A 59 -1.26 54.03 -31.28
C VAL A 59 -2.07 54.63 -32.44
N ARG A 60 -2.66 53.77 -33.28
CA ARG A 60 -3.47 54.19 -34.44
C ARG A 60 -4.52 53.16 -34.82
N PHE A 61 -5.57 53.61 -35.47
CA PHE A 61 -6.51 52.73 -36.14
C PHE A 61 -6.05 52.48 -37.58
N LYS A 62 -6.04 51.23 -38.05
CA LYS A 62 -5.83 50.86 -39.47
C LYS A 62 -7.14 50.33 -40.06
N SER A 63 -7.22 50.28 -41.40
CA SER A 63 -8.37 49.71 -42.12
C SER A 63 -8.42 48.18 -42.06
N ASP A 64 -7.26 47.55 -41.93
CA ASP A 64 -7.13 46.10 -41.86
C ASP A 64 -7.36 45.63 -40.42
N PRO A 65 -7.97 44.43 -40.24
CA PRO A 65 -8.18 43.87 -38.91
C PRO A 65 -6.86 43.44 -38.26
N ASN A 66 -6.74 43.63 -36.96
CA ASN A 66 -5.61 43.13 -36.18
C ASN A 66 -5.70 41.61 -35.95
N LEU A 67 -4.62 41.03 -35.42
CA LEU A 67 -4.48 39.59 -35.18
C LEU A 67 -5.63 39.03 -34.33
N ILE A 68 -6.09 39.79 -33.34
CA ILE A 68 -7.19 39.39 -32.43
C ILE A 68 -8.46 39.13 -33.20
N ARG A 69 -8.83 40.02 -34.14
CA ARG A 69 -10.02 39.81 -34.98
C ARG A 69 -9.89 38.60 -35.89
N ILE A 70 -8.69 38.35 -36.42
CA ILE A 70 -8.43 37.18 -37.27
C ILE A 70 -8.64 35.91 -36.44
N ILE A 71 -8.12 35.88 -35.21
CA ILE A 71 -8.33 34.77 -34.26
C ILE A 71 -9.81 34.62 -33.91
N ASP A 72 -10.50 35.69 -33.49
CA ASP A 72 -11.92 35.64 -33.11
C ASP A 72 -12.80 35.12 -34.26
N GLN A 73 -12.58 35.64 -35.47
CA GLN A 73 -13.29 35.16 -36.65
C GLN A 73 -13.00 33.67 -36.91
N ARG A 74 -11.78 33.20 -36.62
CA ARG A 74 -11.45 31.78 -36.75
C ARG A 74 -12.15 30.95 -35.67
N VAL A 75 -12.12 31.39 -34.41
CA VAL A 75 -12.81 30.77 -33.26
C VAL A 75 -14.31 30.62 -33.53
N ASP A 76 -14.96 31.68 -34.01
CA ASP A 76 -16.40 31.67 -34.36
C ASP A 76 -16.73 30.67 -35.47
N ASN A 77 -15.77 30.41 -36.37
CA ASN A 77 -15.91 29.46 -37.47
C ASN A 77 -15.43 28.04 -37.11
N THR A 78 -14.79 27.83 -35.95
CA THR A 78 -14.35 26.51 -35.50
C THR A 78 -15.56 25.69 -35.05
N PRO A 79 -15.84 24.53 -35.68
CA PRO A 79 -16.96 23.67 -35.30
C PRO A 79 -16.86 23.15 -33.86
N ASP A 80 -18.02 23.02 -33.19
CA ASP A 80 -18.08 22.50 -31.81
C ASP A 80 -17.48 21.09 -31.67
N ALA A 81 -17.68 20.23 -32.67
CA ALA A 81 -17.11 18.89 -32.68
C ALA A 81 -15.57 18.89 -32.68
N GLN A 82 -14.94 19.86 -33.34
CA GLN A 82 -13.47 19.98 -33.34
C GLN A 82 -12.98 20.44 -31.96
N ALA A 83 -13.65 21.41 -31.35
CA ALA A 83 -13.31 21.87 -30.00
C ALA A 83 -13.47 20.76 -28.94
N ARG A 84 -14.52 19.94 -29.03
CA ARG A 84 -14.74 18.78 -28.16
C ARG A 84 -13.65 17.71 -28.35
N SER A 85 -13.37 17.35 -29.60
CA SER A 85 -12.27 16.43 -29.92
C SER A 85 -10.94 16.93 -29.36
N ARG A 86 -10.67 18.23 -29.46
CA ARG A 86 -9.45 18.84 -28.93
C ARG A 86 -9.36 18.75 -27.40
N PHE A 87 -10.47 19.00 -26.72
CA PHE A 87 -10.56 18.83 -25.27
C PHE A 87 -10.34 17.37 -24.85
N GLU A 88 -10.97 16.42 -25.55
CA GLU A 88 -10.81 14.98 -25.28
C GLU A 88 -9.38 14.49 -25.49
N SER A 89 -8.73 14.91 -26.59
CA SER A 89 -7.31 14.61 -26.83
C SER A 89 -6.41 15.17 -25.71
N ARG A 90 -6.75 16.34 -25.17
CA ARG A 90 -6.01 16.88 -24.03
C ARG A 90 -6.28 16.06 -22.76
N LEU A 91 -7.53 15.68 -22.50
CA LEU A 91 -7.90 14.83 -21.37
C LEU A 91 -7.09 13.55 -21.32
N GLU A 92 -6.93 12.83 -22.43
CA GLU A 92 -6.14 11.60 -22.47
C GLU A 92 -4.71 11.80 -21.93
N THR A 93 -4.11 12.95 -22.18
CA THR A 93 -2.77 13.30 -21.66
C THR A 93 -2.81 13.67 -20.18
N GLU A 94 -3.88 14.35 -19.73
CA GLU A 94 -4.02 14.82 -18.34
C GLU A 94 -4.48 13.71 -17.37
N VAL A 95 -5.04 12.61 -17.86
CA VAL A 95 -5.43 11.45 -17.01
C VAL A 95 -4.21 10.88 -16.27
N GLY A 96 -3.10 10.69 -16.98
CA GLY A 96 -1.87 10.13 -16.43
C GLY A 96 -1.92 8.65 -16.10
N THR A 97 -0.89 8.17 -15.41
CA THR A 97 -0.75 6.76 -14.99
C THR A 97 -0.48 6.67 -13.49
N GLY A 98 -0.76 5.52 -12.89
CA GLY A 98 -0.54 5.30 -11.46
C GLY A 98 -1.00 3.93 -10.95
N GLY A 99 -1.34 3.90 -9.67
CA GLY A 99 -1.86 2.77 -8.92
C GLY A 99 -3.24 2.28 -9.34
N PHE A 100 -3.98 3.05 -10.15
CA PHE A 100 -5.26 2.64 -10.74
C PHE A 100 -5.11 2.14 -12.18
N GLU A 101 -6.07 1.34 -12.64
CA GLU A 101 -6.27 1.07 -14.06
C GLU A 101 -7.29 2.04 -14.62
N THR A 102 -6.85 2.97 -15.45
CA THR A 102 -7.72 4.01 -16.02
C THR A 102 -8.53 3.47 -17.19
N VAL A 103 -9.84 3.69 -17.15
CA VAL A 103 -10.76 3.40 -18.25
C VAL A 103 -11.42 4.70 -18.67
N VAL A 104 -11.10 5.19 -19.88
CA VAL A 104 -11.64 6.45 -20.38
C VAL A 104 -12.94 6.18 -21.13
N PHE A 105 -13.98 6.94 -20.77
CA PHE A 105 -15.32 6.92 -21.38
C PHE A 105 -16.01 5.54 -21.44
N PRO A 106 -16.12 4.81 -20.31
CA PRO A 106 -16.91 3.59 -20.30
C PRO A 106 -18.40 3.91 -20.46
N GLU A 107 -19.03 3.37 -21.51
CA GLU A 107 -20.43 3.65 -21.84
C GLU A 107 -21.37 2.50 -21.52
N SER A 108 -20.84 1.28 -21.39
CA SER A 108 -21.56 0.06 -21.11
C SER A 108 -20.89 -0.75 -19.98
N PRO A 109 -21.65 -1.63 -19.29
CA PRO A 109 -21.07 -2.51 -18.27
C PRO A 109 -19.96 -3.47 -18.76
N ALA A 110 -19.80 -3.61 -20.08
CA ALA A 110 -18.72 -4.40 -20.67
C ALA A 110 -17.40 -3.61 -20.79
N ASP A 111 -17.46 -2.28 -20.84
CA ASP A 111 -16.28 -1.41 -20.88
C ASP A 111 -15.54 -1.37 -19.54
N LEU A 112 -16.26 -1.69 -18.45
CA LEU A 112 -15.73 -1.73 -17.10
C LEU A 112 -15.86 -3.16 -16.54
N PRO A 113 -14.94 -4.08 -16.89
CA PRO A 113 -15.03 -5.49 -16.50
C PRO A 113 -15.05 -5.68 -14.97
N ASP A 114 -15.62 -6.78 -14.50
CA ASP A 114 -15.67 -7.09 -13.06
C ASP A 114 -14.49 -7.97 -12.67
N LYS A 115 -13.35 -7.35 -12.31
CA LYS A 115 -12.09 -8.06 -12.05
C LYS A 115 -11.43 -7.67 -10.73
N ILE A 116 -10.64 -8.60 -10.17
CA ILE A 116 -9.93 -8.46 -8.89
C ILE A 116 -8.51 -7.90 -9.07
N SER A 117 -7.97 -7.85 -10.30
CA SER A 117 -6.55 -7.61 -10.53
C SER A 117 -6.06 -6.24 -10.04
N LYS A 118 -6.81 -5.17 -10.32
CA LYS A 118 -6.44 -3.79 -10.00
C LYS A 118 -7.70 -2.93 -9.90
N PRO A 119 -7.79 -1.99 -8.95
CA PRO A 119 -8.90 -1.04 -8.91
C PRO A 119 -8.93 -0.17 -10.18
N GLN A 120 -10.11 0.05 -10.73
CA GLN A 120 -10.32 0.75 -11.99
C GLN A 120 -10.86 2.16 -11.73
N LEU A 121 -10.21 3.16 -12.33
CA LEU A 121 -10.68 4.55 -12.34
C LEU A 121 -11.33 4.84 -13.69
N ALA A 122 -12.66 4.90 -13.69
CA ALA A 122 -13.46 5.25 -14.85
C ALA A 122 -13.55 6.78 -15.00
N VAL A 123 -12.95 7.33 -16.05
CA VAL A 123 -13.06 8.75 -16.40
C VAL A 123 -14.29 8.92 -17.28
N MET A 124 -15.33 9.57 -16.75
CA MET A 124 -16.66 9.61 -17.38
C MET A 124 -16.75 10.64 -18.49
N HIS A 125 -17.53 10.35 -19.54
CA HIS A 125 -17.68 11.29 -20.64
C HIS A 125 -18.52 12.52 -20.24
N MET A 126 -18.16 13.68 -20.78
CA MET A 126 -18.79 14.98 -20.48
C MET A 126 -20.28 15.06 -20.84
N ASP A 127 -20.71 14.29 -21.83
CA ASP A 127 -22.13 14.23 -22.24
C ASP A 127 -22.94 13.17 -21.49
N THR A 128 -22.29 12.20 -20.83
CA THR A 128 -23.00 11.01 -20.30
C THR A 128 -23.09 10.98 -18.78
N ALA A 129 -22.18 11.64 -18.07
CA ALA A 129 -22.27 11.81 -16.63
C ALA A 129 -21.76 13.18 -16.12
N PRO A 130 -22.20 14.32 -16.68
CA PRO A 130 -21.91 15.62 -16.08
C PRO A 130 -22.59 15.76 -14.71
N VAL A 131 -21.95 16.48 -13.80
CA VAL A 131 -22.46 16.76 -12.45
C VAL A 131 -22.73 18.25 -12.30
N SER A 132 -23.98 18.65 -12.06
CA SER A 132 -24.40 20.05 -11.86
C SER A 132 -24.85 20.40 -10.45
N ASP A 133 -25.16 19.41 -9.62
CA ASP A 133 -25.70 19.60 -8.27
C ASP A 133 -24.62 19.50 -7.18
N GLY A 134 -23.34 19.65 -7.57
CA GLY A 134 -22.22 19.50 -6.67
C GLY A 134 -21.97 18.06 -6.20
N GLY A 135 -22.68 17.06 -6.74
CA GLY A 135 -22.58 15.65 -6.36
C GLY A 135 -23.63 15.19 -5.33
N GLU A 136 -24.70 15.97 -5.13
CA GLU A 136 -25.82 15.58 -4.27
C GLU A 136 -26.49 14.29 -4.78
N ASN A 137 -26.64 14.15 -6.10
CA ASN A 137 -27.17 12.95 -6.74
C ASN A 137 -26.11 12.29 -7.62
N THR A 138 -26.05 10.95 -7.57
CA THR A 138 -25.18 10.18 -8.45
C THR A 138 -25.78 10.12 -9.87
N PRO A 139 -25.01 10.46 -10.92
CA PRO A 139 -25.43 10.28 -12.31
C PRO A 139 -25.87 8.84 -12.63
N GLU A 140 -26.97 8.67 -13.38
CA GLU A 140 -27.57 7.36 -13.69
C GLU A 140 -26.57 6.40 -14.38
N LYS A 141 -25.71 6.94 -15.25
CA LYS A 141 -24.65 6.17 -15.92
C LYS A 141 -23.67 5.58 -14.91
N ILE A 142 -23.22 6.37 -13.95
CA ILE A 142 -22.32 5.94 -12.88
C ILE A 142 -22.99 4.87 -12.03
N GLN A 143 -24.24 5.10 -11.61
CA GLN A 143 -25.03 4.12 -10.85
C GLN A 143 -25.13 2.78 -11.60
N THR A 144 -25.40 2.83 -12.91
CA THR A 144 -25.51 1.64 -13.75
C THR A 144 -24.21 0.86 -13.84
N LEU A 145 -23.07 1.53 -14.06
CA LEU A 145 -21.75 0.89 -14.13
C LEU A 145 -21.28 0.35 -12.78
N TYR A 146 -21.64 1.03 -11.69
CA TYR A 146 -21.38 0.61 -10.32
C TYR A 146 -22.15 -0.68 -9.98
N GLU A 147 -23.43 -0.77 -10.36
CA GLU A 147 -24.27 -1.92 -10.00
C GLU A 147 -24.08 -3.12 -10.92
N LYS A 148 -23.71 -2.89 -12.19
CA LYS A 148 -23.79 -3.90 -13.24
C LYS A 148 -22.45 -4.15 -13.92
N SER A 149 -22.27 -5.38 -14.40
CA SER A 149 -21.14 -5.79 -15.23
C SER A 149 -21.62 -6.68 -16.38
N ALA A 150 -20.80 -6.79 -17.43
CA ALA A 150 -21.00 -7.72 -18.53
C ALA A 150 -19.66 -8.21 -19.07
N SER A 151 -19.57 -9.48 -19.50
CA SER A 151 -18.31 -10.02 -20.04
C SER A 151 -17.99 -9.54 -21.46
N LYS A 152 -18.98 -9.02 -22.19
CA LYS A 152 -18.84 -8.48 -23.55
C LYS A 152 -20.02 -7.58 -23.90
N HIS A 153 -19.83 -6.69 -24.88
CA HIS A 153 -20.92 -5.85 -25.40
C HIS A 153 -22.10 -6.68 -25.91
N GLY A 154 -23.31 -6.27 -25.55
CA GLY A 154 -24.55 -7.00 -25.86
C GLY A 154 -24.68 -8.36 -25.15
N GLY A 155 -23.78 -8.69 -24.22
CA GLY A 155 -23.85 -9.88 -23.39
C GLY A 155 -24.91 -9.77 -22.28
N GLN A 156 -25.08 -10.85 -21.53
CA GLN A 156 -25.96 -10.87 -20.36
C GLN A 156 -25.39 -9.95 -19.28
N VAL A 157 -26.22 -9.01 -18.82
CA VAL A 157 -25.89 -8.09 -17.73
C VAL A 157 -26.09 -8.79 -16.39
N GLN A 158 -25.11 -8.66 -15.50
CA GLN A 158 -25.09 -9.27 -14.17
C GLN A 158 -24.87 -8.20 -13.10
N SER A 159 -25.17 -8.54 -11.84
CA SER A 159 -24.80 -7.68 -10.71
C SER A 159 -23.30 -7.72 -10.51
N ARG A 160 -22.67 -6.55 -10.39
CA ARG A 160 -21.25 -6.42 -10.08
C ARG A 160 -20.94 -7.02 -8.71
N VAL A 161 -19.89 -7.83 -8.64
CA VAL A 161 -19.39 -8.47 -7.42
C VAL A 161 -18.28 -7.62 -6.80
N TYR A 162 -17.31 -7.16 -7.59
CA TYR A 162 -16.15 -6.41 -7.10
C TYR A 162 -16.40 -4.90 -7.09
N LYS A 163 -17.47 -4.52 -6.40
CA LYS A 163 -17.91 -3.12 -6.34
C LYS A 163 -16.85 -2.20 -5.75
N ASN A 164 -16.05 -2.67 -4.78
CA ASN A 164 -15.03 -1.84 -4.15
C ASN A 164 -13.89 -1.47 -5.11
N TYR A 165 -13.79 -2.08 -6.30
CA TYR A 165 -12.70 -1.84 -7.27
C TYR A 165 -13.12 -0.99 -8.47
N VAL A 166 -14.25 -0.29 -8.39
CA VAL A 166 -14.64 0.70 -9.39
C VAL A 166 -14.78 2.08 -8.75
N LEU A 167 -14.06 3.04 -9.33
CA LEU A 167 -14.12 4.46 -9.00
C LEU A 167 -14.53 5.22 -10.26
N PHE A 168 -15.22 6.34 -10.10
CA PHE A 168 -15.68 7.15 -11.22
C PHE A 168 -15.28 8.61 -11.03
N LEU A 169 -14.56 9.16 -11.99
CA LEU A 169 -14.21 10.57 -12.03
C LEU A 169 -15.08 11.26 -13.07
N ALA A 170 -15.98 12.11 -12.60
CA ALA A 170 -16.99 12.77 -13.41
C ALA A 170 -16.71 14.27 -13.60
N PRO A 171 -17.10 14.82 -14.75
CA PRO A 171 -16.91 16.23 -15.06
C PRO A 171 -17.95 17.12 -14.38
N ASP A 172 -17.51 18.30 -13.95
CA ASP A 172 -18.34 19.40 -13.43
C ASP A 172 -19.01 20.14 -14.58
N GLU A 173 -20.34 20.14 -14.61
CA GLU A 173 -21.13 20.69 -15.72
C GLU A 173 -20.88 22.19 -15.96
N GLU A 174 -20.63 22.96 -14.89
CA GLU A 174 -20.41 24.39 -14.98
C GLU A 174 -19.07 24.72 -15.64
N ARG A 175 -18.08 23.82 -15.50
CA ARG A 175 -16.71 24.01 -15.98
C ARG A 175 -16.47 23.53 -17.41
N ILE A 176 -17.29 22.60 -17.90
CA ILE A 176 -17.17 22.05 -19.27
C ILE A 176 -17.13 23.17 -20.31
N LYS A 177 -18.02 24.17 -20.20
CA LYS A 177 -18.12 25.26 -21.19
C LYS A 177 -16.81 26.04 -21.32
N SER A 178 -16.16 26.34 -20.21
CA SER A 178 -14.88 27.07 -20.21
C SER A 178 -13.78 26.22 -20.85
N GLY A 179 -13.70 24.93 -20.51
CA GLY A 179 -12.73 24.01 -21.12
C GLY A 179 -12.91 23.85 -22.63
N ILE A 180 -14.15 23.70 -23.11
CA ILE A 180 -14.45 23.63 -24.55
C ILE A 180 -14.17 24.97 -25.25
N GLY A 181 -14.44 26.09 -24.59
CA GLY A 181 -14.12 27.42 -25.11
C GLY A 181 -12.62 27.58 -25.36
N GLU A 182 -11.79 27.22 -24.38
CA GLU A 182 -10.33 27.27 -24.51
C GLU A 182 -9.81 26.31 -25.58
N ALA A 183 -10.39 25.10 -25.65
CA ALA A 183 -10.04 24.13 -26.69
C ALA A 183 -10.34 24.68 -28.10
N ARG A 184 -11.45 25.40 -28.26
CA ARG A 184 -11.83 26.06 -29.51
C ARG A 184 -10.85 27.18 -29.88
N GLN A 185 -10.41 27.95 -28.89
CA GLN A 185 -9.43 29.02 -29.07
C GLN A 185 -8.08 28.47 -29.51
N LEU A 186 -7.58 27.44 -28.83
CA LEU A 186 -6.33 26.78 -29.20
C LEU A 186 -6.38 26.19 -30.61
N GLU A 187 -7.47 25.48 -30.96
CA GLU A 187 -7.67 24.91 -32.29
C GLU A 187 -7.67 26.01 -33.38
N ALA A 188 -8.32 27.15 -33.12
CA ALA A 188 -8.33 28.27 -34.05
C ALA A 188 -6.94 28.89 -34.26
N ILE A 189 -6.15 29.04 -33.18
CA ILE A 189 -4.78 29.57 -33.22
C ILE A 189 -3.86 28.65 -34.01
N GLU A 190 -3.90 27.34 -33.74
CA GLU A 190 -3.07 26.37 -34.45
C GLU A 190 -3.46 26.25 -35.92
N ALA A 191 -4.76 26.20 -36.21
CA ALA A 191 -5.25 26.18 -37.58
C ALA A 191 -4.90 27.46 -38.36
N LEU A 192 -4.67 28.59 -37.68
CA LEU A 192 -4.17 29.81 -38.30
C LEU A 192 -2.66 29.72 -38.56
N LEU A 193 -1.87 29.22 -37.60
CA LEU A 193 -0.43 29.00 -37.77
C LEU A 193 -0.11 28.04 -38.92
N ASP A 194 -0.92 26.99 -39.09
CA ASP A 194 -0.75 25.98 -40.14
C ASP A 194 -1.24 26.44 -41.53
N ASP A 195 -2.03 27.51 -41.62
CA ASP A 195 -2.50 28.07 -42.88
C ASP A 195 -1.43 28.95 -43.53
N SER A 196 -0.58 28.33 -44.37
CA SER A 196 0.51 29.03 -45.07
C SER A 196 0.09 30.27 -45.86
N GLN A 197 -1.17 30.37 -46.32
CA GLN A 197 -1.64 31.52 -47.07
C GLN A 197 -1.98 32.68 -46.11
N GLN A 198 -2.68 32.40 -45.01
CA GLN A 198 -2.99 33.41 -43.99
C GLN A 198 -1.73 33.89 -43.27
N THR A 199 -0.83 32.96 -42.92
CA THR A 199 0.43 33.28 -42.22
C THR A 199 1.37 34.11 -43.09
N ALA A 200 1.30 34.01 -44.42
CA ALA A 200 2.07 34.87 -45.34
C ALA A 200 1.63 36.35 -45.31
N ASP A 201 0.38 36.62 -44.91
CA ASP A 201 -0.16 37.96 -44.76
C ASP A 201 0.12 38.56 -43.37
N LEU A 202 0.71 37.79 -42.45
CA LEU A 202 1.08 38.23 -41.09
C LEU A 202 2.54 38.71 -41.03
N SER A 203 2.81 39.69 -40.17
CA SER A 203 4.18 40.12 -39.85
C SER A 203 4.88 39.08 -38.94
N ASN A 204 6.22 39.12 -38.91
CA ASN A 204 6.99 38.25 -38.00
C ASN A 204 6.62 38.48 -36.52
N GLU A 205 6.31 39.71 -36.13
CA GLU A 205 5.87 40.05 -34.77
C GLU A 205 4.51 39.42 -34.47
N GLN A 206 3.57 39.46 -35.42
CA GLN A 206 2.25 38.81 -35.27
C GLN A 206 2.35 37.29 -35.22
N ILE A 207 3.28 36.68 -35.97
CA ILE A 207 3.52 35.24 -35.90
C ILE A 207 4.08 34.85 -34.52
N GLU A 208 4.98 35.66 -33.97
CA GLU A 208 5.53 35.39 -32.63
C GLU A 208 4.47 35.57 -31.54
N GLU A 209 3.68 36.65 -31.60
CA GLU A 209 2.52 36.84 -30.70
C GLU A 209 1.53 35.67 -30.79
N LEU A 210 1.27 35.15 -32.00
CA LEU A 210 0.38 34.01 -32.20
C LEU A 210 0.94 32.71 -31.58
N ARG A 211 2.26 32.51 -31.60
CA ARG A 211 2.93 31.38 -30.94
C ARG A 211 2.90 31.51 -29.42
N GLU A 212 3.16 32.71 -28.89
CA GLU A 212 3.06 32.97 -27.45
C GLU A 212 1.65 32.68 -26.94
N ARG A 213 0.62 33.11 -27.69
CA ARG A 213 -0.79 32.82 -27.38
C ARG A 213 -1.12 31.34 -27.48
N ARG A 214 -0.58 30.62 -28.47
CA ARG A 214 -0.71 29.16 -28.56
C ARG A 214 -0.19 28.50 -27.28
N ASP A 215 1.00 28.88 -26.82
CA ASP A 215 1.63 28.28 -25.64
C ASP A 215 0.83 28.58 -24.36
N GLN A 216 0.31 29.81 -24.23
CA GLN A 216 -0.60 30.20 -23.14
C GLN A 216 -1.90 29.39 -23.16
N ALA A 217 -2.58 29.32 -24.30
CA ALA A 217 -3.83 28.58 -24.47
C ALA A 217 -3.62 27.07 -24.25
N HIS A 218 -2.49 26.53 -24.69
CA HIS A 218 -2.12 25.14 -24.45
C HIS A 218 -1.89 24.85 -22.96
N GLY A 219 -1.24 25.75 -22.21
CA GLY A 219 -1.09 25.62 -20.76
C GLY A 219 -2.43 25.69 -20.03
N LEU A 220 -3.23 26.72 -20.33
CA LEU A 220 -4.53 26.97 -19.72
C LEU A 220 -5.53 25.84 -20.00
N LEU A 221 -5.55 25.29 -21.23
CA LEU A 221 -6.41 24.16 -21.55
C LEU A 221 -6.14 22.95 -20.65
N GLY A 222 -4.87 22.64 -20.36
CA GLY A 222 -4.53 21.55 -19.44
C GLY A 222 -5.07 21.76 -18.03
N GLU A 223 -4.88 22.97 -17.51
CA GLU A 223 -5.43 23.35 -16.20
C GLU A 223 -6.96 23.26 -16.18
N LEU A 224 -7.63 23.78 -17.20
CA LEU A 224 -9.08 23.74 -17.30
C LEU A 224 -9.59 22.31 -17.41
N VAL A 225 -8.99 21.46 -18.26
CA VAL A 225 -9.34 20.04 -18.39
C VAL A 225 -9.26 19.33 -17.04
N ARG A 226 -8.16 19.52 -16.29
CA ARG A 226 -8.02 18.98 -14.94
C ARG A 226 -9.06 19.55 -13.97
N GLY A 227 -9.36 20.85 -14.10
CA GLY A 227 -10.39 21.52 -13.32
C GLY A 227 -11.82 21.07 -13.62
N VAL A 228 -12.10 20.55 -14.83
CA VAL A 228 -13.41 19.98 -15.18
C VAL A 228 -13.62 18.65 -14.45
N TYR A 229 -12.62 17.77 -14.42
CA TYR A 229 -12.74 16.42 -13.84
C TYR A 229 -12.45 16.41 -12.35
N ARG A 230 -13.49 16.59 -11.54
CA ARG A 230 -13.33 16.80 -10.10
C ARG A 230 -14.32 16.06 -9.20
N HIS A 231 -15.38 15.47 -9.74
CA HIS A 231 -16.34 14.73 -8.93
C HIS A 231 -15.92 13.27 -8.87
N LEU A 232 -15.34 12.86 -7.75
CA LEU A 232 -14.91 11.48 -7.53
C LEU A 232 -15.98 10.71 -6.78
N TYR A 233 -16.46 9.63 -7.38
CA TYR A 233 -17.32 8.65 -6.76
C TYR A 233 -16.52 7.40 -6.47
N TYR A 234 -16.54 6.96 -5.22
CA TYR A 234 -15.80 5.79 -4.75
C TYR A 234 -16.64 5.00 -3.76
N VAL A 235 -16.28 3.76 -3.48
CA VAL A 235 -17.07 2.91 -2.58
C VAL A 235 -16.61 3.05 -1.13
N ASP A 236 -17.55 3.44 -0.27
CA ASP A 236 -17.39 3.40 1.17
C ASP A 236 -18.32 2.37 1.82
N ARG A 237 -18.30 2.29 3.15
CA ARG A 237 -19.11 1.33 3.92
C ARG A 237 -20.60 1.38 3.60
N ASP A 238 -21.14 2.57 3.35
CA ASP A 238 -22.56 2.79 3.10
C ASP A 238 -22.93 2.73 1.60
N GLY A 239 -21.97 2.42 0.74
CA GLY A 239 -22.17 2.32 -0.71
C GLY A 239 -21.34 3.33 -1.48
N LEU A 240 -21.86 3.78 -2.62
CA LEU A 240 -21.18 4.75 -3.46
C LEU A 240 -21.23 6.14 -2.82
N THR A 241 -20.05 6.73 -2.60
CA THR A 241 -19.85 8.01 -1.91
C THR A 241 -19.21 9.01 -2.87
N HIS A 242 -19.66 10.25 -2.81
CA HIS A 242 -19.12 11.37 -3.58
C HIS A 242 -18.16 12.23 -2.74
N ILE A 243 -17.06 12.65 -3.35
CA ILE A 243 -16.23 13.76 -2.89
C ILE A 243 -15.78 14.63 -4.08
N THR A 244 -15.44 15.87 -3.79
CA THR A 244 -14.85 16.79 -4.78
C THR A 244 -13.34 16.85 -4.59
N ILE A 245 -12.60 16.69 -5.68
CA ILE A 245 -11.13 16.75 -5.70
C ILE A 245 -10.64 18.04 -6.38
N ASN A 246 -9.37 18.37 -6.22
CA ASN A 246 -8.72 19.49 -6.89
C ASN A 246 -7.46 18.97 -7.62
N ALA A 247 -7.51 18.94 -8.95
CA ALA A 247 -6.38 18.52 -9.79
C ALA A 247 -5.59 19.73 -10.35
N THR A 248 -5.70 20.90 -9.72
CA THR A 248 -5.14 22.18 -10.23
C THR A 248 -4.15 22.81 -9.25
N GLU A 249 -3.52 22.05 -8.35
CA GLU A 249 -2.56 22.62 -7.40
C GLU A 249 -1.40 23.36 -8.09
N ALA A 250 -0.90 24.41 -7.43
CA ALA A 250 -0.30 25.62 -7.97
C ALA A 250 0.96 25.51 -8.88
N ASN A 251 1.45 24.30 -9.16
CA ASN A 251 2.59 24.05 -10.03
C ASN A 251 2.24 23.27 -11.30
N GLY A 252 0.96 23.04 -11.60
CA GLY A 252 0.50 22.54 -12.90
C GLY A 252 0.94 21.12 -13.28
N GLY A 253 1.44 20.33 -12.31
CA GLY A 253 2.14 19.06 -12.56
C GLY A 253 1.43 17.78 -12.09
N THR A 254 0.23 17.84 -11.52
CA THR A 254 -0.49 16.62 -11.08
C THR A 254 -1.46 16.16 -12.15
N THR A 255 -1.42 14.86 -12.48
CA THR A 255 -2.39 14.21 -13.37
C THR A 255 -3.68 13.93 -12.60
N LEU A 256 -4.78 13.61 -13.31
CA LEU A 256 -6.04 13.25 -12.64
C LEU A 256 -5.88 12.03 -11.74
N VAL A 257 -5.11 11.02 -12.17
CA VAL A 257 -4.80 9.85 -11.34
C VAL A 257 -4.06 10.24 -10.07
N ASN A 258 -3.06 11.13 -10.16
CA ASN A 258 -2.31 11.58 -8.98
C ASN A 258 -3.21 12.35 -8.00
N ALA A 259 -4.08 13.24 -8.50
CA ALA A 259 -5.02 13.98 -7.66
C ALA A 259 -6.01 13.04 -6.94
N VAL A 260 -6.46 11.97 -7.60
CA VAL A 260 -7.29 10.93 -6.98
C VAL A 260 -6.50 10.17 -5.92
N GLU A 261 -5.25 9.82 -6.20
CA GLU A 261 -4.37 9.11 -5.27
C GLU A 261 -4.04 9.92 -4.02
N GLU A 262 -3.75 11.21 -4.17
CA GLU A 262 -3.53 12.15 -3.06
C GLU A 262 -4.80 12.30 -2.22
N THR A 263 -5.96 12.45 -2.87
CA THR A 263 -7.24 12.55 -2.14
C THR A 263 -7.56 11.28 -1.35
N LEU A 264 -7.20 10.11 -1.87
CA LEU A 264 -7.51 8.82 -1.28
C LEU A 264 -6.36 8.21 -0.49
N GLU A 265 -5.31 8.97 -0.14
CA GLU A 265 -4.06 8.45 0.46
C GLU A 265 -4.29 7.45 1.60
N ASP A 266 -5.14 7.80 2.57
CA ASP A 266 -5.49 6.96 3.73
C ASP A 266 -6.22 5.64 3.37
N ARG A 267 -6.71 5.54 2.14
CA ARG A 267 -7.42 4.38 1.59
C ARG A 267 -6.56 3.57 0.63
N LEU A 268 -5.29 3.89 0.41
CA LEU A 268 -4.41 3.14 -0.48
C LEU A 268 -3.48 2.21 0.29
N ILE A 269 -3.33 0.98 -0.17
CA ILE A 269 -2.30 0.06 0.30
C ILE A 269 -1.24 -0.09 -0.80
N ARG A 270 -0.15 0.66 -0.65
CA ARG A 270 1.03 0.68 -1.53
C ARG A 270 2.10 -0.30 -1.05
N ALA A 271 3.15 -0.50 -1.86
CA ALA A 271 4.18 -1.50 -1.59
C ALA A 271 4.97 -1.27 -0.28
N ASP A 272 5.10 -0.01 0.14
CA ASP A 272 5.76 0.48 1.35
C ASP A 272 4.87 0.41 2.60
N ALA A 273 3.56 0.15 2.44
CA ALA A 273 2.67 0.05 3.58
C ALA A 273 3.07 -1.11 4.52
N SER A 274 2.92 -0.85 5.83
CA SER A 274 3.13 -1.86 6.86
C SER A 274 2.02 -2.93 6.86
N ALA A 275 2.30 -4.07 7.49
CA ALA A 275 1.29 -5.09 7.74
C ALA A 275 0.07 -4.50 8.44
N LYS A 276 -1.12 -4.98 8.10
CA LYS A 276 -2.35 -4.62 8.83
C LYS A 276 -2.35 -5.30 10.20
N GLY A 277 -3.00 -4.67 11.18
CA GLY A 277 -3.11 -5.23 12.52
C GLY A 277 -3.98 -6.48 12.55
N THR A 278 -3.74 -7.36 13.53
CA THR A 278 -4.49 -8.62 13.71
C THR A 278 -6.00 -8.38 13.90
N ALA A 279 -6.37 -7.31 14.62
CA ALA A 279 -7.76 -6.90 14.78
C ALA A 279 -8.42 -6.52 13.45
N PHE A 280 -7.71 -5.78 12.59
CA PHE A 280 -8.20 -5.45 11.25
C PHE A 280 -8.42 -6.71 10.43
N PHE A 281 -7.44 -7.62 10.42
CA PHE A 281 -7.55 -8.89 9.70
C PHE A 281 -8.78 -9.69 10.18
N LYS A 282 -8.91 -9.95 11.48
CA LYS A 282 -9.99 -10.76 12.06
C LYS A 282 -11.38 -10.13 11.88
N GLN A 283 -11.50 -8.80 11.95
CA GLN A 283 -12.80 -8.12 11.89
C GLN A 283 -13.25 -7.75 10.48
N LYS A 284 -12.31 -7.43 9.60
CA LYS A 284 -12.59 -6.83 8.29
C LYS A 284 -12.25 -7.77 7.14
N LEU A 285 -11.11 -8.46 7.20
CA LEU A 285 -10.62 -9.30 6.11
C LEU A 285 -11.14 -10.74 6.22
N TRP A 286 -10.88 -11.41 7.34
CA TRP A 286 -11.22 -12.81 7.60
C TRP A 286 -12.72 -13.08 7.55
N GLN A 287 -13.11 -14.25 7.03
CA GLN A 287 -14.48 -14.75 7.10
C GLN A 287 -14.61 -15.66 8.33
N ARG A 288 -15.18 -15.12 9.42
CA ARG A 288 -15.26 -15.80 10.74
C ARG A 288 -15.98 -17.16 10.75
N THR A 289 -16.70 -17.50 9.68
CA THR A 289 -17.39 -18.78 9.51
C THR A 289 -16.53 -19.84 8.82
N GLN A 290 -15.30 -19.51 8.44
CA GLN A 290 -14.38 -20.41 7.75
C GLN A 290 -13.14 -20.65 8.62
N ASP A 291 -12.71 -21.90 8.66
CA ASP A 291 -11.49 -22.34 9.33
C ASP A 291 -10.25 -22.14 8.46
N SER A 292 -10.44 -21.87 7.16
CA SER A 292 -9.36 -21.52 6.23
C SER A 292 -9.80 -20.55 5.13
N MET A 293 -8.85 -19.83 4.57
CA MET A 293 -9.02 -18.98 3.39
C MET A 293 -7.77 -19.02 2.52
N THR A 294 -7.93 -19.10 1.20
CA THR A 294 -6.79 -18.94 0.28
C THR A 294 -6.29 -17.49 0.29
N THR A 295 -5.01 -17.27 0.00
CA THR A 295 -4.47 -15.91 -0.10
C THR A 295 -5.13 -15.13 -1.24
N GLN A 296 -5.57 -15.81 -2.30
CA GLN A 296 -6.40 -15.22 -3.35
C GLN A 296 -7.80 -14.82 -2.84
N GLN A 297 -8.42 -15.61 -1.97
CA GLN A 297 -9.68 -15.23 -1.34
C GLN A 297 -9.51 -14.00 -0.43
N LEU A 298 -8.38 -13.87 0.27
CA LEU A 298 -8.04 -12.68 1.05
C LEU A 298 -7.89 -11.43 0.15
N VAL A 299 -7.17 -11.54 -0.98
CA VAL A 299 -7.11 -10.45 -1.98
C VAL A 299 -8.50 -10.10 -2.48
N THR A 300 -9.32 -11.11 -2.78
CA THR A 300 -10.69 -10.92 -3.28
C THR A 300 -11.57 -10.12 -2.32
N GLN A 301 -11.33 -10.18 -1.01
CA GLN A 301 -12.08 -9.39 -0.04
C GLN A 301 -11.90 -7.88 -0.27
N PHE A 302 -10.69 -7.42 -0.59
CA PHE A 302 -10.43 -6.00 -0.87
C PHE A 302 -11.23 -5.49 -2.07
N ALA A 303 -11.47 -6.35 -3.06
CA ALA A 303 -12.27 -6.00 -4.23
C ALA A 303 -13.79 -6.07 -3.97
N LYS A 304 -14.22 -6.95 -3.06
CA LYS A 304 -15.64 -7.25 -2.80
C LYS A 304 -16.27 -6.40 -1.70
N LYS A 305 -15.57 -6.19 -0.58
CA LYS A 305 -16.16 -5.59 0.64
C LYS A 305 -16.09 -4.05 0.58
N PRO A 306 -17.24 -3.35 0.63
CA PRO A 306 -17.28 -1.89 0.67
C PRO A 306 -16.51 -1.30 1.86
N GLY A 307 -15.80 -0.20 1.62
CA GLY A 307 -15.07 0.54 2.67
C GLY A 307 -13.77 -0.12 3.13
N LEU A 308 -13.32 -1.20 2.48
CA LEU A 308 -11.93 -1.63 2.58
C LEU A 308 -11.03 -0.72 1.74
N PRO A 309 -9.78 -0.49 2.18
CA PRO A 309 -8.80 0.23 1.37
C PRO A 309 -8.47 -0.53 0.07
N TYR A 310 -7.97 0.20 -0.93
CA TYR A 310 -7.58 -0.32 -2.23
C TYR A 310 -6.21 -1.02 -2.14
N LEU A 311 -6.17 -2.31 -2.44
CA LEU A 311 -4.92 -3.07 -2.49
C LEU A 311 -4.22 -2.84 -3.83
N LEU A 312 -3.27 -1.90 -3.86
CA LEU A 312 -2.50 -1.57 -5.06
C LEU A 312 -1.28 -2.48 -5.22
N ASN A 313 -0.79 -3.04 -4.13
CA ASN A 313 0.30 -4.00 -4.10
C ASN A 313 0.01 -5.10 -3.06
N THR A 314 0.39 -6.34 -3.36
CA THR A 314 0.14 -7.49 -2.47
C THR A 314 1.18 -7.66 -1.37
N LYS A 315 2.33 -6.98 -1.43
CA LYS A 315 3.39 -7.07 -0.39
C LYS A 315 2.89 -6.80 1.03
N PRO A 316 2.09 -5.76 1.30
CA PRO A 316 1.55 -5.55 2.65
C PRO A 316 0.57 -6.64 3.10
N LEU A 317 -0.13 -7.29 2.17
CA LEU A 317 -0.95 -8.45 2.51
C LEU A 317 -0.08 -9.64 2.91
N ARG A 318 1.05 -9.87 2.22
CA ARG A 318 2.02 -10.91 2.63
C ARG A 318 2.57 -10.68 4.03
N LYS A 319 3.02 -9.45 4.31
CA LYS A 319 3.43 -9.04 5.67
C LYS A 319 2.31 -9.20 6.70
N THR A 320 1.05 -9.03 6.27
CA THR A 320 -0.11 -9.27 7.14
C THR A 320 -0.26 -10.75 7.43
N VAL A 321 -0.10 -11.63 6.43
CA VAL A 321 -0.16 -13.10 6.62
C VAL A 321 0.97 -13.58 7.53
N GLU A 322 2.21 -13.14 7.31
CA GLU A 322 3.36 -13.35 8.20
C GLU A 322 3.00 -13.02 9.65
N ARG A 323 2.55 -11.78 9.91
CA ARG A 323 2.07 -11.37 11.25
C ARG A 323 0.91 -12.23 11.77
N MET A 324 0.04 -12.74 10.90
CA MET A 324 -1.05 -13.61 11.34
C MET A 324 -0.53 -14.96 11.82
N VAL A 325 0.51 -15.51 11.18
CA VAL A 325 1.17 -16.75 11.61
C VAL A 325 1.78 -16.58 13.00
N ASP A 326 2.48 -15.47 13.25
CA ASP A 326 2.98 -15.11 14.60
C ASP A 326 1.86 -15.01 15.64
N SER A 327 0.66 -14.64 15.19
CA SER A 327 -0.53 -14.51 16.05
C SER A 327 -1.33 -15.81 16.22
N GLY A 328 -0.85 -16.94 15.66
CA GLY A 328 -1.45 -18.28 15.82
C GLY A 328 -2.13 -18.88 14.61
N TYR A 329 -2.17 -18.16 13.50
CA TYR A 329 -2.66 -18.74 12.25
C TYR A 329 -1.59 -19.65 11.67
N VAL A 330 -1.97 -20.44 10.67
CA VAL A 330 -1.05 -21.29 9.94
C VAL A 330 -1.12 -20.93 8.47
N TYR A 331 0.03 -20.84 7.81
CA TYR A 331 0.12 -20.61 6.38
C TYR A 331 0.66 -21.87 5.71
N TRP A 332 0.01 -22.33 4.65
CA TRP A 332 0.41 -23.50 3.88
C TRP A 332 0.74 -23.10 2.45
N ASP A 333 1.95 -23.45 2.01
CA ASP A 333 2.37 -23.37 0.62
C ASP A 333 2.12 -24.72 -0.05
N GLY A 334 1.02 -24.85 -0.81
CA GLY A 334 0.69 -26.08 -1.51
C GLY A 334 1.55 -26.40 -2.73
N GLU A 335 2.49 -25.53 -3.12
CA GLU A 335 3.45 -25.81 -4.20
C GLU A 335 4.71 -26.49 -3.67
N SER A 336 5.20 -26.05 -2.50
CA SER A 336 6.33 -26.69 -1.82
C SER A 336 5.89 -27.72 -0.76
N GLU A 337 4.59 -27.87 -0.56
CA GLU A 337 3.97 -28.69 0.50
C GLU A 337 4.41 -28.32 1.93
N THR A 338 4.95 -27.11 2.10
CA THR A 338 5.49 -26.63 3.38
C THR A 338 4.42 -25.91 4.19
N VAL A 339 4.33 -26.23 5.49
CA VAL A 339 3.50 -25.53 6.45
C VAL A 339 4.34 -24.59 7.32
N TYR A 340 3.90 -23.34 7.38
CA TYR A 340 4.45 -22.30 8.22
C TYR A 340 3.55 -22.12 9.43
N TRP A 341 4.07 -22.50 10.59
CA TRP A 341 3.36 -22.43 11.86
C TRP A 341 4.32 -22.04 12.95
N ASP A 342 4.00 -20.97 13.67
CA ASP A 342 4.76 -20.51 14.82
C ASP A 342 4.54 -21.49 16.01
N GLY A 343 4.96 -22.75 15.90
CA GLY A 343 4.92 -23.79 16.94
C GLY A 343 6.07 -23.64 17.95
N ASP A 344 6.00 -24.34 19.07
CA ASP A 344 7.13 -24.50 19.99
C ASP A 344 7.87 -25.80 19.68
N ALA A 345 9.15 -25.92 20.05
CA ALA A 345 9.95 -27.12 19.77
C ALA A 345 9.32 -28.44 20.27
N ASP A 346 8.52 -28.41 21.34
CA ASP A 346 7.84 -29.57 21.92
C ASP A 346 6.34 -29.62 21.62
N ALA A 347 5.88 -28.88 20.61
CA ALA A 347 4.46 -28.74 20.38
C ALA A 347 3.84 -30.00 19.76
N HIS A 348 2.88 -30.57 20.50
CA HIS A 348 2.06 -31.72 20.08
C HIS A 348 0.59 -31.29 19.99
N PRO A 349 0.10 -30.89 18.79
CA PRO A 349 -1.32 -30.61 18.59
C PRO A 349 -2.19 -31.83 18.92
N ASN A 350 -3.43 -31.62 19.34
CA ASN A 350 -4.30 -32.71 19.83
C ASN A 350 -4.66 -33.76 18.76
N ASN A 351 -4.54 -33.41 17.49
CA ASN A 351 -4.80 -34.26 16.33
C ASN A 351 -3.50 -34.62 15.59
N TRP A 352 -2.38 -34.61 16.31
CA TRP A 352 -1.11 -35.17 15.89
C TRP A 352 -0.89 -36.44 16.71
N ASP A 353 -1.04 -37.60 16.06
CA ASP A 353 -1.02 -38.92 16.71
C ASP A 353 0.40 -39.53 16.77
N GLU A 354 1.41 -38.81 16.30
CA GLU A 354 2.81 -39.26 16.31
C GLU A 354 3.49 -38.94 17.65
N ASP A 355 4.46 -39.77 18.02
CA ASP A 355 5.21 -39.65 19.28
C ASP A 355 6.24 -38.49 19.27
N THR A 356 6.59 -37.98 18.09
CA THR A 356 7.52 -36.87 17.90
C THR A 356 6.78 -35.52 17.80
N PRO A 357 7.36 -34.41 18.30
CA PRO A 357 6.78 -33.09 18.11
C PRO A 357 6.56 -32.76 16.63
N LEU A 358 5.44 -32.11 16.30
CA LEU A 358 5.13 -31.75 14.92
C LEU A 358 6.20 -30.86 14.28
N VAL A 359 6.87 -30.01 15.08
CA VAL A 359 7.94 -29.11 14.61
C VAL A 359 9.16 -29.87 14.07
N GLU A 360 9.35 -31.14 14.42
CA GLU A 360 10.44 -31.95 13.88
C GLU A 360 10.16 -32.47 12.46
N SER A 361 8.93 -32.33 11.95
CA SER A 361 8.60 -32.71 10.58
C SER A 361 9.33 -31.82 9.57
N PRO A 362 9.95 -32.38 8.51
CA PRO A 362 10.66 -31.59 7.51
C PRO A 362 9.74 -30.64 6.72
N ASP A 363 8.43 -30.91 6.73
CA ASP A 363 7.42 -30.08 6.08
C ASP A 363 7.04 -28.85 6.91
N VAL A 364 7.48 -28.76 8.17
CA VAL A 364 7.08 -27.71 9.11
C VAL A 364 8.19 -26.68 9.28
N GLN A 365 7.89 -25.41 8.98
CA GLN A 365 8.75 -24.27 9.27
C GLN A 365 8.13 -23.40 10.37
N THR A 366 8.93 -23.10 11.38
CA THR A 366 8.48 -22.31 12.54
C THR A 366 8.69 -20.81 12.39
N SER A 367 9.41 -20.36 11.37
CA SER A 367 9.58 -18.96 10.99
C SER A 367 9.01 -18.72 9.61
N ILE A 368 8.46 -17.52 9.39
CA ILE A 368 7.96 -17.09 8.09
C ILE A 368 8.38 -15.64 7.85
N GLN A 369 8.69 -15.30 6.60
CA GLN A 369 8.91 -13.94 6.14
C GLN A 369 7.90 -13.58 5.05
N ASP A 370 7.70 -12.29 4.76
CA ASP A 370 6.80 -11.85 3.69
C ASP A 370 7.18 -12.39 2.30
N SER A 371 8.44 -12.79 2.10
CA SER A 371 8.97 -13.41 0.87
C SER A 371 8.49 -14.87 0.69
N ASN A 372 8.19 -15.58 1.77
CA ASN A 372 7.68 -16.96 1.73
C ASN A 372 6.18 -17.01 1.36
N VAL A 373 5.44 -15.94 1.64
CA VAL A 373 4.00 -15.89 1.34
C VAL A 373 3.77 -15.68 -0.15
N LYS A 374 2.96 -16.54 -0.78
CA LYS A 374 2.56 -16.40 -2.17
C LYS A 374 1.07 -16.09 -2.28
N ILE A 375 0.68 -15.42 -3.37
CA ILE A 375 -0.70 -15.02 -3.63
C ILE A 375 -1.30 -15.93 -4.71
N GLY A 376 -2.38 -16.63 -4.39
CA GLY A 376 -2.98 -17.62 -5.28
C GLY A 376 -3.97 -18.53 -4.58
N ASP A 377 -4.60 -19.41 -5.35
CA ASP A 377 -5.58 -20.38 -4.83
C ASP A 377 -4.92 -21.60 -4.18
N GLY A 378 -3.66 -21.89 -4.50
CA GLY A 378 -2.87 -22.98 -3.92
C GLY A 378 -2.18 -22.64 -2.59
N TYR A 379 -2.37 -21.42 -2.07
CA TYR A 379 -1.75 -20.98 -0.81
C TYR A 379 -2.84 -20.63 0.18
N VAL A 380 -2.79 -21.23 1.37
CA VAL A 380 -3.93 -21.22 2.29
C VAL A 380 -3.51 -20.74 3.66
N VAL A 381 -4.34 -19.90 4.27
CA VAL A 381 -4.23 -19.52 5.67
C VAL A 381 -5.30 -20.29 6.45
N TYR A 382 -4.94 -20.90 7.58
CA TYR A 382 -5.81 -21.62 8.49
C TYR A 382 -5.92 -20.87 9.82
N THR A 383 -7.05 -20.99 10.52
CA THR A 383 -7.27 -20.35 11.83
C THR A 383 -6.33 -20.84 12.93
N GLY A 384 -5.70 -21.99 12.74
CA GLY A 384 -4.75 -22.62 13.66
C GLY A 384 -4.26 -23.96 13.12
N ILE A 385 -3.33 -24.58 13.84
CA ILE A 385 -2.67 -25.82 13.42
C ILE A 385 -3.62 -27.01 13.36
N GLU A 386 -4.59 -27.09 14.27
CA GLU A 386 -5.53 -28.22 14.27
C GLU A 386 -6.44 -28.20 13.04
N ALA A 387 -6.85 -27.02 12.58
CA ALA A 387 -7.66 -26.87 11.36
C ALA A 387 -6.87 -27.23 10.09
N PHE A 388 -5.55 -27.02 10.10
CA PHE A 388 -4.67 -27.46 9.03
C PHE A 388 -4.52 -28.99 9.03
N LEU A 389 -4.22 -29.58 10.20
CA LEU A 389 -4.02 -31.03 10.36
C LEU A 389 -5.28 -31.84 10.04
N GLU A 390 -6.48 -31.31 10.26
CA GLU A 390 -7.74 -31.98 9.84
C GLU A 390 -7.82 -32.20 8.32
N VAL A 391 -7.12 -31.37 7.53
CA VAL A 391 -7.12 -31.44 6.06
C VAL A 391 -5.86 -32.11 5.52
N HIS A 392 -4.71 -31.84 6.13
CA HIS A 392 -3.38 -32.20 5.59
C HIS A 392 -2.55 -33.09 6.52
N GLY A 393 -3.05 -33.47 7.70
CA GLY A 393 -2.28 -34.22 8.70
C GLY A 393 -1.69 -35.52 8.16
N ASP A 394 -2.47 -36.30 7.41
CA ASP A 394 -2.03 -37.56 6.79
C ASP A 394 -0.99 -37.39 5.67
N SER A 395 -0.75 -36.15 5.22
CA SER A 395 0.19 -35.86 4.12
C SER A 395 1.56 -35.41 4.60
N LEU A 396 1.72 -35.13 5.90
CA LEU A 396 2.99 -34.68 6.46
C LEU A 396 3.96 -35.83 6.64
N GLU A 397 5.22 -35.61 6.31
CA GLU A 397 6.28 -36.55 6.60
C GLU A 397 6.53 -36.65 8.11
N VAL A 398 6.53 -37.88 8.63
CA VAL A 398 6.84 -38.19 10.02
C VAL A 398 8.36 -38.15 10.22
N PRO A 399 8.88 -37.47 11.26
CA PRO A 399 10.30 -37.46 11.56
C PRO A 399 10.84 -38.88 11.75
N GLU A 400 11.96 -39.22 11.09
CA GLU A 400 12.64 -40.49 11.35
C GLU A 400 13.19 -40.48 12.77
N THR A 401 12.62 -41.29 13.68
CA THR A 401 13.26 -41.57 14.97
C THR A 401 14.56 -42.33 14.70
N PRO A 402 15.72 -41.87 15.18
CA PRO A 402 16.95 -42.65 15.08
C PRO A 402 16.71 -44.00 15.77
N GLU A 403 16.83 -45.10 15.01
CA GLU A 403 16.75 -46.43 15.61
C GLU A 403 17.86 -46.53 16.67
N PRO A 404 17.55 -47.07 17.87
CA PRO A 404 18.60 -47.31 18.85
C PRO A 404 19.61 -48.27 18.22
N ASP A 405 20.87 -47.86 18.19
CA ASP A 405 21.97 -48.78 17.90
C ASP A 405 21.89 -49.93 18.92
N ASP A 406 21.37 -51.08 18.48
CA ASP A 406 21.45 -52.35 19.20
C ASP A 406 22.92 -52.81 19.18
N ASP A 407 23.78 -52.12 19.92
CA ASP A 407 25.13 -52.60 20.28
C ASP A 407 25.00 -53.56 21.47
N ASP A 408 24.45 -54.74 21.19
CA ASP A 408 24.61 -55.95 22.01
C ASP A 408 25.26 -57.02 21.13
N ASP A 409 26.59 -57.00 21.03
CA ASP A 409 27.34 -58.25 20.88
C ASP A 409 28.72 -58.13 21.55
N GLU A 410 28.83 -58.80 22.70
CA GLU A 410 30.08 -59.19 23.33
C GLU A 410 30.93 -60.00 22.34
N THR A 411 32.12 -59.52 21.99
CA THR A 411 33.27 -60.42 21.78
C THR A 411 34.57 -59.73 22.19
N GLU A 412 35.16 -60.25 23.27
CA GLU A 412 36.60 -60.14 23.54
C GLU A 412 37.36 -60.92 22.45
N ASP A 413 38.38 -60.30 21.84
CA ASP A 413 39.67 -60.96 21.55
C ASP A 413 40.70 -59.96 20.99
N GLU A 414 41.61 -59.56 21.88
CA GLU A 414 43.08 -59.50 21.72
C GLU A 414 43.72 -59.69 20.31
N LEU A 415 44.38 -58.63 19.79
CA LEU A 415 45.84 -58.53 19.50
C LEU A 415 46.23 -57.62 18.29
N GLU A 416 47.12 -56.67 18.61
CA GLU A 416 48.30 -56.16 17.88
C GLU A 416 48.29 -55.93 16.34
N GLY A 417 48.68 -54.71 15.94
CA GLY A 417 49.16 -54.41 14.59
C GLY A 417 49.52 -52.93 14.39
N ASP A 418 50.81 -52.64 14.49
CA ASP A 418 51.49 -51.36 14.27
C ASP A 418 51.34 -50.73 12.86
N ASP A 419 51.57 -49.41 12.86
CA ASP A 419 52.21 -48.54 11.86
C ASP A 419 51.49 -48.08 10.57
N ASP A 420 51.45 -46.74 10.48
CA ASP A 420 51.73 -45.85 9.34
C ASP A 420 51.14 -46.16 7.95
N ASP A 421 50.31 -45.24 7.42
CA ASP A 421 50.71 -44.53 6.19
C ASP A 421 49.95 -43.21 5.98
N LEU A 422 50.69 -42.20 5.56
CA LEU A 422 50.23 -40.88 5.14
C LEU A 422 49.87 -40.95 3.65
N GLY A 423 48.65 -40.57 3.28
CA GLY A 423 48.24 -40.45 1.88
C GLY A 423 47.21 -39.36 1.70
N GLY A 424 47.66 -38.21 1.21
CA GLY A 424 46.80 -37.08 0.88
C GLY A 424 45.92 -37.33 -0.36
N SER A 425 44.82 -36.59 -0.41
CA SER A 425 44.16 -36.18 -1.64
C SER A 425 43.59 -34.80 -1.42
N ASP A 426 44.27 -33.81 -2.01
CA ASP A 426 43.66 -32.54 -2.39
C ASP A 426 42.54 -32.86 -3.39
N ASP A 427 41.30 -32.54 -3.03
CA ASP A 427 40.23 -32.31 -4.00
C ASP A 427 39.64 -30.93 -3.72
N GLU A 428 40.08 -29.97 -4.55
CA GLU A 428 39.37 -28.73 -4.81
C GLU A 428 38.05 -29.07 -5.51
N GLU A 429 36.91 -28.94 -4.81
CA GLU A 429 35.62 -28.75 -5.47
C GLU A 429 35.21 -27.28 -5.40
N VAL A 430 35.21 -26.67 -6.58
CA VAL A 430 34.53 -25.41 -6.90
C VAL A 430 33.03 -25.68 -6.97
N ILE A 431 32.24 -25.06 -6.10
CA ILE A 431 30.79 -24.91 -6.30
C ILE A 431 30.44 -23.42 -6.25
N ASP A 432 30.05 -22.91 -7.43
CA ASP A 432 29.40 -21.62 -7.64
C ASP A 432 28.00 -21.63 -6.96
N GLY A 433 27.66 -20.54 -6.26
CA GLY A 433 26.63 -20.48 -5.21
C GLY A 433 25.14 -20.62 -5.59
N PRO A 434 24.28 -20.63 -4.57
CA PRO A 434 23.18 -19.67 -4.45
C PRO A 434 23.33 -18.85 -3.16
N GLY A 435 22.69 -17.67 -3.10
CA GLY A 435 22.79 -16.72 -1.99
C GLY A 435 22.67 -17.39 -0.62
N THR A 436 23.72 -17.22 0.18
CA THR A 436 23.83 -17.73 1.55
C THR A 436 22.62 -17.26 2.34
N GLN A 437 21.74 -18.19 2.71
CA GLN A 437 20.81 -17.94 3.80
C GLN A 437 21.65 -17.50 5.02
N PRO A 438 21.24 -16.48 5.78
CA PRO A 438 21.91 -16.17 7.03
C PRO A 438 21.91 -17.46 7.85
N ARG A 439 23.08 -17.90 8.29
CA ARG A 439 23.15 -18.99 9.27
C ARG A 439 22.39 -18.51 10.50
N GLU A 440 21.41 -19.27 10.94
CA GLU A 440 20.62 -18.98 12.15
C GLU A 440 21.03 -19.96 13.25
N TRP A 441 21.02 -19.49 14.49
CA TRP A 441 21.13 -20.34 15.67
C TRP A 441 19.73 -20.52 16.27
N ASP A 442 19.44 -21.71 16.81
CA ASP A 442 18.21 -22.03 17.54
C ASP A 442 18.60 -22.93 18.72
N HIS A 443 18.21 -22.54 19.93
CA HIS A 443 18.48 -23.32 21.14
C HIS A 443 17.28 -23.32 22.06
N ALA A 444 16.96 -24.49 22.60
CA ALA A 444 15.88 -24.70 23.57
C ALA A 444 16.42 -25.39 24.83
N THR A 445 16.06 -24.86 26.01
CA THR A 445 16.44 -25.47 27.29
C THR A 445 15.42 -26.52 27.74
N SER A 446 15.83 -27.35 28.70
CA SER A 446 14.88 -28.07 29.55
C SER A 446 14.29 -27.15 30.62
N LEU A 447 13.24 -27.60 31.32
CA LEU A 447 12.65 -26.83 32.42
C LEU A 447 13.67 -26.66 33.57
N MET A 448 14.07 -25.42 33.85
CA MET A 448 15.04 -25.09 34.90
C MET A 448 14.86 -23.67 35.43
N ALA A 449 15.63 -23.29 36.46
CA ALA A 449 15.57 -21.93 37.04
C ALA A 449 15.84 -20.85 35.97
N ALA A 450 15.05 -19.77 35.98
CA ALA A 450 15.11 -18.71 34.96
C ALA A 450 16.51 -18.13 34.72
N SER A 451 17.26 -17.84 35.78
CA SER A 451 18.64 -17.35 35.66
C SER A 451 19.54 -18.30 34.86
N ARG A 452 19.38 -19.60 35.06
CA ARG A 452 20.16 -20.61 34.35
C ARG A 452 19.70 -20.74 32.89
N ALA A 453 18.39 -20.75 32.65
CA ALA A 453 17.84 -20.92 31.31
C ALA A 453 18.27 -19.79 30.37
N PHE A 454 18.11 -18.52 30.77
CA PHE A 454 18.50 -17.38 29.92
C PHE A 454 20.01 -17.32 29.69
N LYS A 455 20.81 -17.62 30.73
CA LYS A 455 22.27 -17.66 30.61
C LYS A 455 22.76 -18.75 29.65
N GLU A 456 22.12 -19.92 29.67
CA GLU A 456 22.44 -21.04 28.78
C GLU A 456 22.15 -20.68 27.32
N VAL A 457 20.96 -20.17 27.03
CA VAL A 457 20.55 -19.76 25.69
C VAL A 457 21.41 -18.61 25.16
N ARG A 458 21.69 -17.62 25.99
CA ARG A 458 22.57 -16.49 25.64
C ARG A 458 24.00 -16.95 25.37
N GLY A 459 24.50 -17.91 26.15
CA GLY A 459 25.80 -18.55 25.92
C GLY A 459 25.86 -19.28 24.59
N GLU A 460 24.82 -20.02 24.24
CA GLU A 460 24.72 -20.73 22.96
C GLU A 460 24.74 -19.76 21.78
N ALA A 461 23.98 -18.66 21.87
CA ALA A 461 23.96 -17.61 20.87
C ALA A 461 25.35 -16.99 20.61
N ILE A 462 26.08 -16.67 21.69
CA ILE A 462 27.45 -16.14 21.62
C ILE A 462 28.40 -17.18 21.02
N SER A 463 28.24 -18.45 21.40
CA SER A 463 29.11 -19.54 20.90
C SER A 463 28.89 -19.82 19.40
N SER A 464 27.67 -19.59 18.92
CA SER A 464 27.26 -19.75 17.52
C SER A 464 27.53 -18.50 16.67
N ALA A 465 27.98 -17.39 17.27
CA ALA A 465 28.24 -16.13 16.58
C ALA A 465 29.45 -16.22 15.62
N SER A 466 29.31 -15.59 14.44
CA SER A 466 30.42 -15.35 13.50
C SER A 466 31.04 -13.96 13.75
N ASP A 467 32.00 -13.52 12.92
CA ASP A 467 32.80 -12.29 13.11
C ASP A 467 31.99 -10.99 13.36
N GLY A 468 30.69 -10.96 13.03
CA GLY A 468 29.77 -9.83 13.25
C GLY A 468 28.94 -9.85 14.54
N GLY A 469 29.00 -10.91 15.36
CA GLY A 469 28.15 -11.09 16.55
C GLY A 469 26.77 -11.68 16.24
N ALA A 470 26.15 -12.32 17.22
CA ALA A 470 24.82 -12.94 17.08
C ALA A 470 23.70 -11.92 17.31
N GLY A 471 22.63 -12.04 16.52
CA GLY A 471 21.38 -11.33 16.75
C GLY A 471 20.34 -12.24 17.40
N LEU A 472 19.45 -11.65 18.19
CA LEU A 472 18.22 -12.28 18.69
C LEU A 472 17.05 -11.84 17.82
N SER A 473 16.34 -12.77 17.20
CA SER A 473 15.10 -12.47 16.46
C SER A 473 13.86 -12.91 17.24
N GLN A 474 13.95 -13.97 18.04
CA GLN A 474 12.81 -14.49 18.79
C GLN A 474 13.23 -15.14 20.10
N VAL A 475 12.40 -14.96 21.13
CA VAL A 475 12.48 -15.72 22.38
C VAL A 475 11.09 -16.23 22.78
N THR A 476 11.02 -17.47 23.23
CA THR A 476 9.85 -18.10 23.82
C THR A 476 10.18 -18.55 25.23
N VAL A 477 9.35 -18.16 26.19
CA VAL A 477 9.48 -18.46 27.62
C VAL A 477 8.23 -19.21 28.07
N GLU A 478 8.38 -20.49 28.33
CA GLU A 478 7.35 -21.34 28.92
C GLU A 478 7.47 -21.34 30.45
N VAL A 479 6.37 -21.07 31.14
CA VAL A 479 6.32 -20.99 32.59
C VAL A 479 6.04 -22.36 33.20
N GLY A 480 6.98 -22.86 34.01
CA GLY A 480 6.83 -24.14 34.70
C GLY A 480 6.58 -24.06 36.20
N GLY A 481 6.46 -25.25 36.79
CA GLY A 481 6.13 -25.45 38.21
C GLY A 481 4.66 -25.22 38.55
N GLU A 482 4.37 -25.02 39.84
CA GLU A 482 3.04 -24.65 40.37
C GLU A 482 2.77 -23.15 40.18
N ASP A 483 1.50 -22.72 40.35
CA ASP A 483 1.06 -21.31 40.27
C ASP A 483 1.42 -20.59 38.95
N ARG A 484 1.42 -21.33 37.83
CA ARG A 484 1.84 -20.83 36.50
C ARG A 484 1.10 -19.55 36.08
N LEU A 485 -0.18 -19.41 36.43
CA LEU A 485 -0.96 -18.21 36.11
C LEU A 485 -0.48 -16.97 36.88
N SER A 486 -0.22 -17.13 38.19
CA SER A 486 0.31 -16.05 39.05
C SER A 486 1.72 -15.64 38.62
N LYS A 487 2.58 -16.62 38.35
CA LYS A 487 3.93 -16.40 37.79
C LYS A 487 3.88 -15.73 36.43
N GLY A 488 2.96 -16.17 35.57
CA GLY A 488 2.65 -15.56 34.29
C GLY A 488 2.27 -14.08 34.38
N SER A 489 1.36 -13.76 35.29
CA SER A 489 0.97 -12.36 35.53
C SER A 489 2.14 -11.51 36.03
N PHE A 490 3.08 -12.07 36.79
CA PHE A 490 4.30 -11.38 37.20
C PHE A 490 5.26 -11.16 36.03
N ILE A 491 5.46 -12.17 35.18
CA ILE A 491 6.31 -12.10 33.97
C ILE A 491 5.78 -11.03 33.00
N ALA A 492 4.46 -11.01 32.77
CA ALA A 492 3.79 -10.02 31.92
C ALA A 492 4.00 -8.56 32.39
N GLN A 493 4.38 -8.34 33.65
CA GLN A 493 4.58 -7.01 34.21
C GLN A 493 6.02 -6.51 34.16
N GLN A 494 6.98 -7.36 33.75
CA GLN A 494 8.40 -7.00 33.68
C GLN A 494 8.69 -6.00 32.56
N GLY A 495 9.65 -5.10 32.81
CA GLY A 495 10.05 -4.05 31.86
C GLY A 495 10.43 -4.62 30.48
N ALA A 496 11.25 -5.67 30.47
CA ALA A 496 11.71 -6.35 29.26
C ALA A 496 10.56 -6.77 28.30
N PHE A 497 9.42 -7.24 28.83
CA PHE A 497 8.24 -7.57 28.04
C PHE A 497 7.35 -6.35 27.75
N LYS A 498 7.18 -5.43 28.71
CA LYS A 498 6.35 -4.22 28.53
C LYS A 498 6.90 -3.26 27.48
N ASP A 499 8.21 -3.09 27.45
CA ASP A 499 8.89 -2.18 26.52
C ASP A 499 8.74 -2.66 25.06
N ARG A 500 8.40 -3.95 24.88
CA ARG A 500 8.20 -4.61 23.58
C ARG A 500 6.78 -5.15 23.40
N ALA A 501 5.79 -4.64 24.14
CA ALA A 501 4.45 -5.23 24.21
C ALA A 501 3.77 -5.48 22.85
N ASP A 502 4.03 -4.64 21.85
CA ASP A 502 3.52 -4.76 20.47
C ASP A 502 4.07 -5.99 19.72
N HIS A 503 5.16 -6.57 20.23
CA HIS A 503 5.89 -7.71 19.69
C HIS A 503 5.77 -8.98 20.56
N VAL A 504 5.03 -8.90 21.67
CA VAL A 504 4.83 -10.02 22.60
C VAL A 504 3.47 -10.67 22.35
N SER A 505 3.49 -11.97 22.03
CA SER A 505 2.30 -12.81 22.04
C SER A 505 2.32 -13.73 23.26
N VAL A 506 1.14 -13.97 23.84
CA VAL A 506 0.96 -14.88 24.97
C VAL A 506 -0.02 -15.98 24.58
N ARG A 507 0.37 -17.22 24.83
CA ARG A 507 -0.47 -18.40 24.64
C ARG A 507 -0.69 -19.09 25.97
N MET A 508 -1.94 -19.34 26.29
CA MET A 508 -2.31 -20.07 27.50
C MET A 508 -3.33 -21.16 27.15
N GLN A 509 -3.04 -22.40 27.54
CA GLN A 509 -4.02 -23.47 27.59
C GLN A 509 -4.31 -23.78 29.05
N TYR A 510 -5.60 -23.80 29.40
CA TYR A 510 -6.08 -24.04 30.75
C TYR A 510 -7.05 -25.22 30.75
N GLU A 511 -6.78 -26.21 31.60
CA GLU A 511 -7.64 -27.38 31.79
C GLU A 511 -7.89 -27.61 33.29
N THR A 512 -9.17 -27.78 33.64
CA THR A 512 -9.62 -28.16 34.98
C THR A 512 -10.66 -29.27 34.89
N ALA A 513 -10.69 -30.11 35.92
CA ALA A 513 -11.71 -31.10 36.13
C ALA A 513 -12.48 -30.78 37.41
N SER A 514 -13.79 -30.94 37.36
CA SER A 514 -14.64 -30.91 38.55
C SER A 514 -14.57 -32.23 39.32
N ASP A 515 -15.00 -32.22 40.58
CA ASP A 515 -15.25 -33.43 41.40
C ASP A 515 -16.22 -34.45 40.75
N SER A 516 -16.89 -34.07 39.66
CA SER A 516 -17.83 -34.89 38.89
C SER A 516 -17.28 -35.39 37.55
N ASP A 517 -15.96 -35.33 37.35
CA ASP A 517 -15.24 -35.67 36.11
C ASP A 517 -15.59 -34.82 34.88
N ALA A 518 -16.39 -33.76 35.04
CA ALA A 518 -16.60 -32.78 33.96
C ALA A 518 -15.33 -31.95 33.75
N THR A 519 -14.85 -31.90 32.52
CA THR A 519 -13.66 -31.13 32.13
C THR A 519 -14.02 -29.79 31.49
N TYR A 520 -13.26 -28.76 31.83
CA TYR A 520 -13.32 -27.45 31.20
C TYR A 520 -11.96 -27.13 30.60
N LYS A 521 -11.96 -26.80 29.30
CA LYS A 521 -10.78 -26.36 28.55
C LYS A 521 -10.98 -24.94 28.04
N ALA A 522 -10.01 -24.08 28.30
CA ALA A 522 -9.95 -22.74 27.75
C ALA A 522 -8.61 -22.50 27.07
N ARG A 523 -8.63 -21.78 25.95
CA ARG A 523 -7.43 -21.34 25.25
C ARG A 523 -7.46 -19.82 25.14
N PHE A 524 -6.32 -19.20 25.41
CA PHE A 524 -6.08 -17.78 25.17
C PHE A 524 -4.90 -17.63 24.23
N GLN A 525 -5.07 -16.75 23.25
CA GLN A 525 -4.02 -16.29 22.37
C GLN A 525 -4.24 -14.82 22.04
N GLY A 526 -3.27 -13.98 22.39
CA GLY A 526 -3.38 -12.53 22.24
C GLY A 526 -2.11 -11.80 22.65
N GLY A 527 -2.18 -10.47 22.67
CA GLY A 527 -1.06 -9.63 23.10
C GLY A 527 -0.90 -9.57 24.62
N LEU A 528 0.23 -9.04 25.08
CA LEU A 528 0.56 -8.91 26.51
C LEU A 528 -0.48 -8.10 27.32
N GLU A 529 -1.03 -7.04 26.73
CA GLU A 529 -2.10 -6.24 27.37
C GLU A 529 -3.41 -7.00 27.51
N GLU A 530 -3.77 -7.79 26.50
CA GLU A 530 -5.00 -8.60 26.52
C GLU A 530 -4.87 -9.72 27.56
N PHE A 531 -3.70 -10.35 27.64
CA PHE A 531 -3.41 -11.38 28.64
C PHE A 531 -3.53 -10.84 30.07
N SER A 532 -3.01 -9.63 30.31
CA SER A 532 -3.13 -8.96 31.61
C SER A 532 -4.58 -8.73 32.03
N ARG A 533 -5.54 -8.63 31.09
CA ARG A 533 -6.98 -8.54 31.43
C ARG A 533 -7.58 -9.90 31.75
N VAL A 534 -7.03 -10.99 31.20
CA VAL A 534 -7.47 -12.36 31.45
C VAL A 534 -7.02 -12.83 32.83
N THR A 535 -5.79 -12.52 33.24
CA THR A 535 -5.26 -12.92 34.55
C THR A 535 -5.84 -12.13 35.73
N ASN A 536 -6.52 -11.00 35.47
CA ASN A 536 -7.20 -10.18 36.48
C ASN A 536 -8.66 -10.62 36.77
N GLN A 537 -9.07 -11.81 36.33
CA GLN A 537 -10.38 -12.42 36.62
C GLN A 537 -10.32 -13.27 37.91
N PRO A 538 -11.47 -13.55 38.58
CA PRO A 538 -11.49 -14.34 39.81
C PRO A 538 -10.90 -15.75 39.62
N ASP A 539 -10.44 -16.34 40.74
CA ASP A 539 -9.77 -17.64 40.77
C ASP A 539 -10.59 -18.72 40.02
N PRO A 540 -9.91 -19.63 39.31
CA PRO A 540 -10.57 -20.68 38.56
C PRO A 540 -11.46 -21.56 39.44
N PHE A 541 -12.54 -22.08 38.83
CA PHE A 541 -13.43 -23.03 39.48
C PHE A 541 -12.91 -24.46 39.29
N GLY A 542 -12.60 -25.15 40.40
CA GLY A 542 -12.19 -26.56 40.41
C GLY A 542 -10.69 -26.78 40.61
N ASP A 543 -10.29 -28.04 40.77
CA ASP A 543 -8.88 -28.40 40.86
C ASP A 543 -8.25 -28.24 39.48
N THR A 544 -7.20 -27.43 39.40
CA THR A 544 -6.51 -27.15 38.14
C THR A 544 -5.68 -28.37 37.76
N VAL A 545 -5.97 -28.95 36.59
CA VAL A 545 -5.33 -30.18 36.11
C VAL A 545 -4.08 -29.84 35.29
N ARG A 546 -4.15 -28.79 34.46
CA ARG A 546 -3.03 -28.37 33.61
C ARG A 546 -3.14 -26.90 33.19
N ILE A 547 -2.04 -26.16 33.30
CA ILE A 547 -1.90 -24.81 32.72
C ILE A 547 -0.63 -24.78 31.89
N ASP A 548 -0.72 -24.64 30.57
CA ASP A 548 0.45 -24.38 29.74
C ASP A 548 0.46 -22.90 29.37
N LEU A 549 1.50 -22.17 29.78
CA LEU A 549 1.60 -20.73 29.58
C LEU A 549 2.94 -20.37 28.96
N LYS A 550 2.90 -19.75 27.78
CA LYS A 550 4.08 -19.39 27.01
C LYS A 550 4.01 -17.91 26.60
N PHE A 551 5.11 -17.21 26.81
CA PHE A 551 5.34 -15.84 26.35
C PHE A 551 6.31 -15.90 25.18
N ARG A 552 5.96 -15.27 24.06
CA ARG A 552 6.81 -15.23 22.88
C ARG A 552 7.03 -13.80 22.44
N VAL A 553 8.27 -13.45 22.14
CA VAL A 553 8.67 -12.14 21.62
C VAL A 553 9.24 -12.35 20.24
N ASN A 554 8.66 -11.71 19.22
CA ASN A 554 9.15 -11.71 17.85
C ASN A 554 9.63 -10.30 17.49
N LEU A 555 10.95 -10.11 17.39
CA LEU A 555 11.55 -8.82 17.14
C LEU A 555 11.48 -8.46 15.65
N PRO A 556 11.07 -7.23 15.29
CA PRO A 556 10.93 -6.82 13.89
C PRO A 556 12.28 -6.70 13.17
N GLU A 557 13.35 -6.46 13.93
CA GLU A 557 14.75 -6.47 13.49
C GLU A 557 15.56 -7.23 14.55
N PRO A 558 16.56 -8.05 14.16
CA PRO A 558 17.38 -8.80 15.11
C PRO A 558 18.12 -7.87 16.08
N GLU A 559 17.94 -8.08 17.38
CA GLU A 559 18.58 -7.29 18.44
C GLU A 559 20.00 -7.84 18.70
N PRO A 560 21.05 -7.00 18.73
CA PRO A 560 22.42 -7.46 18.94
C PRO A 560 22.64 -8.03 20.35
N ILE A 561 23.21 -9.23 20.43
CA ILE A 561 23.69 -9.82 21.69
C ILE A 561 25.16 -9.39 21.87
N THR A 562 25.41 -8.47 22.80
CA THR A 562 26.75 -7.89 23.04
C THR A 562 27.26 -8.21 24.44
N ASP A 563 28.56 -8.01 24.68
CA ASP A 563 29.15 -8.18 26.02
C ASP A 563 28.62 -7.18 27.06
N ASP A 564 27.92 -6.12 26.63
CA ASP A 564 27.38 -5.09 27.51
C ASP A 564 26.08 -5.53 28.24
N GLU A 565 25.53 -6.71 27.93
CA GLU A 565 24.32 -7.27 28.57
C GLU A 565 23.08 -6.35 28.48
N ASP A 566 22.99 -5.54 27.42
CA ASP A 566 21.86 -4.63 27.16
C ASP A 566 20.73 -5.28 26.34
N ASP A 567 20.85 -6.57 26.01
CA ASP A 567 19.91 -7.33 25.18
C ASP A 567 18.70 -7.89 25.94
N LEU A 568 17.65 -8.29 25.22
CA LEU A 568 16.44 -8.86 25.81
C LEU A 568 16.69 -10.10 26.69
N LEU A 569 17.62 -10.99 26.36
CA LEU A 569 17.90 -12.19 27.17
C LEU A 569 18.51 -11.80 28.51
N ALA A 570 19.46 -10.85 28.50
CA ALA A 570 20.07 -10.31 29.72
C ALA A 570 19.05 -9.55 30.58
N GLY A 571 18.17 -8.74 29.95
CA GLY A 571 17.09 -8.06 30.66
C GLY A 571 16.08 -9.01 31.31
N LEU A 572 15.79 -10.15 30.67
CA LEU A 572 14.95 -11.21 31.24
C LEU A 572 15.68 -12.02 32.32
N GLU A 573 16.98 -12.24 32.18
CA GLU A 573 17.82 -12.84 33.22
C GLU A 573 17.83 -11.98 34.49
N ASP A 574 18.03 -10.66 34.39
CA ASP A 574 18.02 -9.77 35.57
C ASP A 574 16.63 -9.71 36.22
N ALA A 575 15.58 -9.59 35.42
CA ALA A 575 14.21 -9.48 35.91
C ALA A 575 13.68 -10.77 36.58
N LEU A 576 14.04 -11.94 36.04
CA LEU A 576 13.52 -13.23 36.51
C LEU A 576 14.53 -14.04 37.32
N GLY A 577 15.83 -13.75 37.21
CA GLY A 577 16.91 -14.56 37.79
C GLY A 577 16.99 -14.54 39.31
N GLN A 578 16.42 -13.53 39.96
CA GLN A 578 16.29 -13.46 41.43
C GLN A 578 14.99 -14.10 41.95
N THR A 579 14.20 -14.75 41.09
CA THR A 579 12.92 -15.36 41.44
C THR A 579 13.00 -16.88 41.47
N ASN A 580 12.06 -17.54 42.18
CA ASN A 580 11.91 -19.01 42.16
C ASN A 580 11.00 -19.47 41.00
N ILE A 581 11.19 -18.90 39.81
CA ILE A 581 10.43 -19.26 38.62
C ILE A 581 11.29 -20.18 37.77
N ASP A 582 10.76 -21.38 37.52
CA ASP A 582 11.32 -22.30 36.54
C ASP A 582 10.69 -22.01 35.17
N VAL A 583 11.52 -21.95 34.15
CA VAL A 583 11.11 -21.71 32.77
C VAL A 583 11.83 -22.66 31.83
N LYS A 584 11.17 -22.95 30.71
CA LYS A 584 11.81 -23.47 29.52
C LYS A 584 11.95 -22.30 28.55
N VAL A 585 13.16 -22.05 28.06
CA VAL A 585 13.45 -20.93 27.17
C VAL A 585 13.90 -21.49 25.83
N GLN A 586 13.29 -21.01 24.76
CA GLN A 586 13.76 -21.22 23.40
C GLN A 586 14.09 -19.87 22.78
N ALA A 587 15.23 -19.73 22.13
CA ALA A 587 15.56 -18.52 21.40
C ALA A 587 16.25 -18.84 20.09
N ARG A 588 16.12 -17.90 19.14
CA ARG A 588 16.77 -18.00 17.84
C ARG A 588 17.11 -16.65 17.26
N GLY A 589 18.01 -16.65 16.28
CA GLY A 589 18.33 -15.48 15.48
C GLY A 589 19.52 -15.70 14.54
N PRO A 590 19.91 -14.66 13.78
CA PRO A 590 21.04 -14.76 12.87
C PRO A 590 22.36 -14.90 13.63
N THR A 591 23.28 -15.72 13.13
CA THR A 591 24.64 -15.87 13.67
C THR A 591 25.56 -14.71 13.30
N GLU A 592 25.11 -13.82 12.42
CA GLU A 592 25.83 -12.62 11.99
C GLU A 592 24.86 -11.47 11.79
N ILE A 593 25.13 -10.35 12.45
CA ILE A 593 24.44 -9.08 12.22
C ILE A 593 25.47 -8.00 11.89
N ALA A 594 25.11 -7.07 11.00
CA ALA A 594 25.94 -5.91 10.75
C ALA A 594 25.81 -4.96 11.95
N LEU A 595 26.76 -5.04 12.89
CA LEU A 595 26.88 -4.05 13.96
C LEU A 595 27.15 -2.68 13.29
N GLU A 596 26.13 -1.83 13.19
CA GLU A 596 26.34 -0.44 12.77
C GLU A 596 27.36 0.17 13.73
N ALA A 597 28.49 0.62 13.17
CA ALA A 597 29.54 1.28 13.92
C ALA A 597 28.95 2.52 14.61
N LYS A 598 28.70 2.43 15.92
CA LYS A 598 28.45 3.58 16.79
C LYS A 598 29.63 4.55 16.62
N GLN A 599 29.40 5.68 15.95
CA GLN A 599 30.27 6.86 15.97
C GLN A 599 29.83 7.84 17.03
#